data_AF-A0A2V5NM46-F1
#
_entry.id   AF-A0A2V5NM46-F1
#
_cell.length_a   1.000
_cell.length_b   1.000
_cell.length_c   1.000
_cell.angle_alpha   90.00
_cell.angle_beta   90.00
_cell.angle_gamma   90.00
#
_symmetry.space_group_name_H-M   'P 1'
#
loop_
_entity.id
_entity.type
_entity.pdbx_description
1 polymer ?
#
loop_
_entity_poly.entity_id
_entity_poly.type
_entity_poly.pdbx_seq_one_letter_code
_entity_poly.pdbx_strand_id
1 'polypeptide(L)'
;MPSDGKPKRRKSSRKKSELDSALDQVGDETVAASMKEFQELLAQAKGDTAEQIRQNAEELERRLVLLKNGEIDKEDFDFFVENQKRDLRVFIDSQPAQSQERAEKLTLHILEIAVTKVVPVLIAMI
;
A
#
# COMPACT_ATOMS: atom_id res chain seq x y z
N MET A 1 28.53 26.09 34.83
CA MET A 1 27.12 25.68 34.97
C MET A 1 26.68 25.11 33.62
N PRO A 2 26.27 23.83 33.55
CA PRO A 2 25.84 23.20 32.31
C PRO A 2 24.34 23.44 32.10
N SER A 3 23.92 23.85 30.90
CA SER A 3 22.50 23.93 30.54
C SER A 3 22.21 22.96 29.40
N ASP A 4 21.59 21.86 29.82
CA ASP A 4 20.48 21.16 29.19
C ASP A 4 20.56 20.84 27.69
N GLY A 5 21.01 19.61 27.44
CA GLY A 5 20.76 18.88 26.21
C GLY A 5 19.25 18.71 25.99
N LYS A 6 18.74 19.37 24.94
CA LYS A 6 17.41 19.06 24.40
C LYS A 6 17.47 17.70 23.69
N PRO A 7 16.57 16.74 23.99
CA PRO A 7 16.51 15.51 23.22
C PRO A 7 15.99 15.83 21.82
N LYS A 8 16.85 15.66 20.80
CA LYS A 8 16.40 15.55 19.40
C LYS A 8 15.36 14.43 19.36
N ARG A 9 14.08 14.77 19.17
CA ARG A 9 13.03 13.81 18.79
C ARG A 9 13.56 13.04 17.60
N ARG A 10 14.00 11.80 17.85
CA ARG A 10 14.26 10.81 16.79
C ARG A 10 12.91 10.61 16.11
N LYS A 11 12.69 11.28 14.97
CA LYS A 11 11.71 10.81 13.99
C LYS A 11 12.10 9.36 13.75
N SER A 12 11.25 8.43 14.19
CA SER A 12 11.36 7.02 13.83
C SER A 12 11.44 6.99 12.31
N SER A 13 12.65 6.85 11.78
CA SER A 13 12.86 6.54 10.38
C SER A 13 12.41 5.10 10.23
N ARG A 14 11.09 4.88 10.15
CA ARG A 14 10.57 3.73 9.40
C ARG A 14 11.36 3.73 8.11
N LYS A 15 12.17 2.70 7.91
CA LYS A 15 12.94 2.50 6.69
C LYS A 15 11.91 2.59 5.56
N LYS A 16 11.91 3.68 4.79
CA LYS A 16 10.96 3.88 3.70
C LYS A 16 11.13 2.72 2.73
N SER A 17 10.04 2.10 2.30
CA SER A 17 10.14 1.06 1.29
C SER A 17 10.59 1.69 -0.04
N GLU A 18 11.11 0.85 -0.94
CA GLU A 18 11.48 1.31 -2.28
C GLU A 18 10.28 1.84 -3.05
N LEU A 19 9.09 1.32 -2.74
CA LEU A 19 7.81 1.82 -3.24
C LEU A 19 7.50 3.20 -2.66
N ASP A 20 7.59 3.39 -1.34
CA ASP A 20 7.34 4.70 -0.70
C ASP A 20 8.18 5.82 -1.33
N SER A 21 9.44 5.50 -1.61
CA SER A 21 10.38 6.47 -2.21
C SER A 21 10.05 6.82 -3.66
N ALA A 22 9.42 5.92 -4.41
CA ALA A 22 8.96 6.18 -5.77
C ALA A 22 7.71 7.05 -5.78
N LEU A 23 6.76 6.76 -4.89
CA LEU A 23 5.50 7.49 -4.79
C LEU A 23 5.68 8.93 -4.29
N ASP A 24 6.70 9.20 -3.47
CA ASP A 24 7.06 10.54 -3.01
C ASP A 24 7.58 11.49 -4.13
N GLN A 25 7.91 10.96 -5.32
CA GLN A 25 8.43 11.74 -6.45
C GLN A 25 7.32 12.31 -7.35
N VAL A 26 6.06 12.01 -7.06
CA VAL A 26 4.91 12.47 -7.84
C VAL A 26 4.64 13.95 -7.57
N GLY A 27 4.79 14.80 -8.59
CA GLY A 27 4.62 16.25 -8.49
C GLY A 27 3.19 16.77 -8.73
N ASP A 28 2.27 15.94 -9.21
CA ASP A 28 0.86 16.31 -9.38
C ASP A 28 0.12 16.19 -8.04
N GLU A 29 -0.43 17.31 -7.55
CA GLU A 29 -1.04 17.41 -6.22
C GLU A 29 -2.24 16.47 -6.03
N THR A 30 -3.02 16.23 -7.08
CA THR A 30 -4.19 15.32 -7.02
C THR A 30 -3.76 13.86 -6.96
N VAL A 31 -2.68 13.53 -7.67
CA VAL A 31 -2.10 12.19 -7.66
C VAL A 31 -1.35 11.95 -6.35
N ALA A 32 -0.62 12.94 -5.85
CA ALA A 32 0.11 12.86 -4.58
C ALA A 32 -0.79 12.59 -3.38
N ALA A 33 -2.00 13.17 -3.34
CA ALA A 33 -2.98 12.86 -2.30
C ALA A 33 -3.40 11.38 -2.32
N SER A 34 -3.67 10.83 -3.51
CA SER A 34 -4.00 9.41 -3.69
C SER A 34 -2.83 8.50 -3.32
N MET A 35 -1.59 8.90 -3.65
CA MET A 35 -0.40 8.14 -3.26
C MET A 35 -0.20 8.10 -1.76
N LYS A 36 -0.43 9.23 -1.08
CA LYS A 36 -0.32 9.29 0.37
C LYS A 36 -1.39 8.45 1.05
N GLU A 37 -2.64 8.53 0.59
CA GLU A 37 -3.72 7.67 1.06
C GLU A 37 -3.34 6.19 0.87
N PHE A 38 -2.86 5.82 -0.31
CA PHE A 38 -2.40 4.46 -0.60
C PHE A 38 -1.32 4.01 0.39
N GLN A 39 -0.27 4.81 0.60
CA GLN A 39 0.81 4.50 1.54
C GLN A 39 0.30 4.32 2.97
N GLU A 40 -0.61 5.19 3.43
CA GLU A 40 -1.19 5.12 4.77
C GLU A 40 -2.02 3.83 4.95
N LEU A 41 -2.87 3.51 3.98
CA LEU A 41 -3.67 2.28 4.02
C LEU A 41 -2.81 1.03 3.92
N LEU A 42 -1.80 1.02 3.04
CA LEU A 42 -0.88 -0.10 2.88
C LEU A 42 -0.08 -0.34 4.16
N ALA A 43 0.41 0.73 4.79
CA ALA A 43 1.11 0.64 6.07
C ALA A 43 0.20 0.14 7.20
N GLN A 44 -1.08 0.56 7.20
CA GLN A 44 -2.08 0.07 8.16
C GLN A 44 -2.37 -1.42 7.94
N ALA A 45 -2.58 -1.84 6.69
CA ALA A 45 -2.87 -3.23 6.34
C ALA A 45 -1.69 -4.17 6.65
N LYS A 46 -0.45 -3.73 6.41
CA LYS A 46 0.76 -4.47 6.82
C LYS A 46 0.92 -4.57 8.35
N GLY A 47 0.37 -3.62 9.09
CA GLY A 47 0.34 -3.61 10.55
C GLY A 47 -0.88 -4.31 11.16
N ASP A 48 -1.76 -4.88 10.34
CA ASP A 48 -3.01 -5.48 10.78
C ASP A 48 -2.77 -6.79 11.57
N THR A 49 -3.65 -7.07 12.52
CA THR A 49 -3.64 -8.33 13.27
C THR A 49 -4.26 -9.48 12.49
N ALA A 50 -5.12 -9.18 11.51
CA ALA A 50 -5.68 -10.19 10.62
C ALA A 50 -4.63 -10.61 9.59
N GLU A 51 -4.25 -11.88 9.63
CA GLU A 51 -3.18 -12.42 8.78
C GLU A 51 -3.48 -12.24 7.28
N GLN A 52 -4.71 -12.47 6.84
CA GLN A 52 -5.12 -12.31 5.44
C GLN A 52 -4.91 -10.86 4.95
N ILE A 53 -5.22 -9.87 5.78
CA ILE A 53 -5.04 -8.44 5.46
C ILE A 53 -3.57 -8.11 5.32
N ARG A 54 -2.75 -8.56 6.28
CA ARG A 54 -1.30 -8.35 6.27
C ARG A 54 -0.64 -9.01 5.07
N GLN A 55 -0.93 -10.28 4.80
CA GLN A 55 -0.35 -11.02 3.68
C GLN A 55 -0.72 -10.39 2.34
N ASN A 56 -1.99 -9.99 2.16
CA ASN A 56 -2.42 -9.28 0.96
C ASN A 56 -1.64 -7.98 0.74
N ALA A 57 -1.44 -7.20 1.81
CA ALA A 57 -0.71 -5.94 1.72
C ALA A 57 0.79 -6.13 1.43
N GLU A 58 1.42 -7.15 2.03
CA GLU A 58 2.82 -7.49 1.75
C GLU A 58 3.01 -7.98 0.30
N GLU A 59 2.12 -8.84 -0.20
CA GLU A 59 2.20 -9.33 -1.57
C GLU A 59 1.91 -8.21 -2.57
N LEU A 60 0.95 -7.34 -2.29
CA LEU A 60 0.69 -6.15 -3.12
C LEU A 60 1.94 -5.25 -3.22
N GLU A 61 2.61 -4.96 -2.11
CA GLU A 61 3.84 -4.17 -2.12
C GLU A 61 4.93 -4.86 -2.97
N ARG A 62 5.11 -6.18 -2.82
CA ARG A 62 6.07 -6.96 -3.63
C ARG A 62 5.75 -6.85 -5.12
N ARG A 63 4.50 -7.03 -5.51
CA ARG A 63 4.06 -6.97 -6.91
C ARG A 63 4.28 -5.58 -7.51
N LEU A 64 4.02 -4.52 -6.75
CA LEU A 64 4.29 -3.15 -7.19
C LEU A 64 5.80 -2.89 -7.38
N VAL A 65 6.65 -3.46 -6.52
CA VAL A 65 8.11 -3.37 -6.70
C VAL A 65 8.56 -4.14 -7.95
N LEU A 66 8.06 -5.36 -8.17
CA LEU A 66 8.37 -6.15 -9.37
C LEU A 66 7.93 -5.41 -10.66
N LEU A 67 6.73 -4.82 -10.65
CA LEU A 67 6.21 -4.03 -11.76
C LEU A 67 7.11 -2.82 -12.05
N LYS A 68 7.47 -2.06 -11.00
CA LYS A 68 8.37 -0.91 -11.11
C LYS A 68 9.73 -1.33 -11.71
N ASN A 69 10.25 -2.51 -11.34
CA ASN A 69 11.51 -3.03 -11.86
C ASN A 69 11.37 -3.62 -13.28
N GLY A 70 10.16 -3.69 -13.84
CA GLY A 70 9.89 -4.34 -15.13
C GLY A 70 10.02 -5.87 -15.09
N GLU A 71 10.00 -6.48 -13.91
CA GLU A 71 10.07 -7.94 -13.73
C GLU A 71 8.73 -8.64 -13.98
N ILE A 72 7.63 -7.89 -13.84
CA ILE A 72 6.28 -8.27 -14.28
C ILE A 72 5.70 -7.12 -15.08
N ASP A 73 4.78 -7.41 -15.99
CA ASP A 73 4.07 -6.38 -16.73
C ASP A 73 2.71 -6.02 -16.09
N LYS A 74 1.98 -5.11 -16.74
CA LYS A 74 0.66 -4.69 -16.27
C LYS A 74 -0.36 -5.83 -16.30
N GLU A 75 -0.29 -6.72 -17.28
CA GLU A 75 -1.25 -7.82 -17.40
C GLU A 75 -1.04 -8.84 -16.28
N ASP A 76 0.23 -9.15 -15.96
CA ASP A 76 0.60 -9.96 -14.80
C ASP A 76 0.08 -9.35 -13.48
N PHE A 77 0.25 -8.03 -13.32
CA PHE A 77 -0.23 -7.32 -12.14
C PHE A 77 -1.76 -7.32 -12.04
N ASP A 78 -2.46 -7.03 -13.15
CA ASP A 78 -3.92 -7.03 -13.20
C ASP A 78 -4.48 -8.44 -12.90
N PHE A 79 -3.85 -9.49 -13.43
CA PHE A 79 -4.23 -10.88 -13.14
C PHE A 79 -4.10 -11.20 -11.64
N PHE A 80 -3.00 -10.79 -11.02
CA PHE A 80 -2.81 -10.90 -9.57
C PHE A 80 -3.94 -10.20 -8.81
N VAL A 81 -4.27 -8.95 -9.17
CA VAL A 81 -5.31 -8.19 -8.48
C VAL A 81 -6.68 -8.84 -8.62
N GLU A 82 -7.05 -9.27 -9.82
CA GLU A 82 -8.34 -9.92 -10.05
C GLU A 82 -8.46 -11.25 -9.30
N ASN A 83 -7.36 -12.01 -9.17
CA ASN A 83 -7.34 -13.19 -8.32
C ASN A 83 -7.53 -12.83 -6.83
N GLN A 84 -6.76 -11.87 -6.32
CA GLN A 84 -6.88 -11.43 -4.92
C GLN A 84 -8.28 -10.92 -4.59
N LYS A 85 -8.91 -10.14 -5.49
CA LYS A 85 -10.27 -9.63 -5.26
C LYS A 85 -11.29 -10.74 -5.00
N ARG A 86 -11.16 -11.89 -5.67
CA ARG A 86 -12.07 -13.02 -5.47
C ARG A 86 -11.92 -13.62 -4.08
N ASP A 87 -10.69 -13.88 -3.66
CA ASP A 87 -10.38 -14.47 -2.35
C ASP A 87 -10.75 -13.51 -1.20
N LEU A 88 -10.46 -12.22 -1.39
CA LEU A 88 -10.72 -11.19 -0.38
C LEU A 88 -12.20 -10.90 -0.19
N ARG A 89 -13.04 -11.01 -1.23
CA ARG A 89 -14.50 -10.89 -1.06
C ARG A 89 -15.03 -11.95 -0.12
N VAL A 90 -14.63 -13.21 -0.30
CA VAL A 90 -15.01 -14.31 0.60
C VAL A 90 -14.52 -14.04 2.03
N PHE A 91 -13.29 -13.55 2.17
CA PHE A 91 -12.74 -13.17 3.48
C PHE A 91 -13.56 -12.06 4.15
N ILE A 92 -13.88 -10.98 3.43
CA ILE A 92 -14.67 -9.85 3.95
C ILE A 92 -16.06 -10.32 4.37
N ASP A 93 -16.74 -11.08 3.51
CA ASP A 93 -18.08 -11.59 3.80
C ASP A 93 -18.11 -12.50 5.04
N SER A 94 -16.98 -13.17 5.33
CA SER A 94 -16.82 -13.98 6.55
C SER A 94 -16.56 -13.19 7.83
N GLN A 95 -16.23 -11.89 7.72
CA GLN A 95 -15.99 -11.04 8.89
C GLN A 95 -17.29 -10.63 9.57
N PRO A 96 -17.28 -10.39 10.89
CA PRO A 96 -18.39 -9.73 11.58
C PRO A 96 -18.72 -8.39 10.92
N ALA A 97 -20.00 -8.00 10.86
CA ALA A 97 -20.46 -6.78 10.20
C ALA A 97 -19.69 -5.51 10.65
N GLN A 98 -19.38 -5.40 11.94
CA GLN A 98 -18.58 -4.30 12.52
C GLN A 98 -17.13 -4.21 12.01
N SER A 99 -16.62 -5.28 11.40
CA SER A 99 -15.26 -5.38 10.87
C SER A 99 -15.22 -5.44 9.34
N GLN A 100 -16.37 -5.60 8.67
CA GLN A 100 -16.43 -5.71 7.21
C GLN A 100 -15.91 -4.46 6.50
N GLU A 101 -16.37 -3.28 6.92
CA GLU A 101 -15.90 -2.00 6.34
C GLU A 101 -14.37 -1.84 6.47
N ARG A 102 -13.83 -2.17 7.65
CA ARG A 102 -12.38 -2.15 7.88
C ARG A 102 -11.65 -3.15 6.98
N ALA A 103 -12.17 -4.38 6.88
CA ALA A 103 -11.56 -5.43 6.07
C ALA A 103 -11.57 -5.05 4.59
N GLU A 104 -12.68 -4.53 4.07
CA GLU A 104 -12.82 -4.02 2.70
C GLU A 104 -11.85 -2.87 2.43
N LYS A 105 -11.80 -1.89 3.33
CA LYS A 105 -10.90 -0.74 3.23
C LYS A 105 -9.43 -1.13 3.23
N LEU A 106 -9.03 -2.12 4.03
CA LEU A 106 -7.63 -2.56 4.14
C LEU A 106 -7.26 -3.67 3.16
N THR A 107 -8.16 -4.07 2.26
CA THR A 107 -7.88 -5.10 1.25
C THR A 107 -8.32 -4.67 -0.14
N LEU A 108 -9.61 -4.77 -0.48
CA LEU A 108 -10.13 -4.45 -1.81
C LEU A 108 -9.88 -3.00 -2.21
N HIS A 109 -10.09 -2.05 -1.29
CA HIS A 109 -9.90 -0.63 -1.61
C HIS A 109 -8.43 -0.29 -1.90
N ILE A 110 -7.49 -0.88 -1.15
CA ILE A 110 -6.06 -0.72 -1.43
C ILE A 110 -5.71 -1.27 -2.82
N LEU A 111 -6.25 -2.44 -3.19
CA LEU A 111 -6.06 -3.00 -4.54
C LEU A 111 -6.64 -2.10 -5.63
N GLU A 112 -7.79 -1.48 -5.38
CA GLU A 112 -8.42 -0.56 -6.32
C GLU A 112 -7.58 0.71 -6.54
N ILE A 113 -7.09 1.31 -5.45
CA ILE A 113 -6.17 2.47 -5.55
C ILE A 113 -4.89 2.05 -6.28
N ALA A 114 -4.35 0.86 -6.00
CA ALA A 114 -3.17 0.36 -6.68
C ALA A 114 -3.35 0.33 -8.21
N VAL A 115 -4.40 -0.30 -8.70
CA VAL A 115 -4.67 -0.43 -10.15
C VAL A 115 -4.99 0.92 -10.80
N THR A 116 -5.80 1.75 -10.14
CA THR A 116 -6.36 2.95 -10.76
C THR A 116 -5.47 4.18 -10.64
N LYS A 117 -4.61 4.24 -9.63
CA LYS A 117 -3.78 5.42 -9.32
C LYS A 117 -2.29 5.12 -9.30
N VAL A 118 -1.87 4.02 -8.65
CA VAL A 118 -0.45 3.72 -8.43
C VAL A 118 0.22 3.18 -9.69
N VAL A 119 -0.33 2.11 -10.26
CA VAL A 119 0.21 1.41 -11.44
C VAL A 119 0.40 2.34 -12.64
N PRO A 120 -0.57 3.19 -13.05
CA PRO A 120 -0.38 4.11 -14.17
C PRO A 120 0.82 5.04 -13.98
N VAL A 121 1.05 5.48 -12.75
CA VAL A 121 2.17 6.36 -12.41
C VAL A 121 3.50 5.60 -12.44
N LEU A 122 3.53 4.38 -11.88
CA LEU A 122 4.73 3.54 -11.93
C LEU A 122 5.13 3.23 -13.37
N ILE A 123 4.16 2.91 -14.24
CA ILE A 123 4.41 2.65 -15.66
C ILE A 123 4.90 3.92 -16.37
N ALA A 124 4.34 5.09 -16.07
CA ALA A 124 4.78 6.35 -16.67
C ALA A 124 6.19 6.80 -16.23
N MET A 125 6.75 6.19 -15.17
CA MET A 125 8.10 6.47 -14.67
C MET A 125 9.18 5.55 -15.25
N ILE A 126 8.82 4.47 -15.95
CA ILE A 126 9.72 3.51 -16.61
C ILE A 126 10.05 4.03 -18.01
#